data_AF-A0AAV4H3F1-F1
#
_entry.id   AF-A0AAV4H3F1-F1
#
_cell.length_a   1.000
_cell.length_b   1.000
_cell.length_c   1.000
_cell.angle_alpha   90.00
_cell.angle_beta   90.00
_cell.angle_gamma   90.00
#
_symmetry.space_group_name_H-M   'P 1'
#
loop_
_entity.id
_entity.type
_entity.pdbx_description
1 polymer ?
#
loop_
_entity_poly.entity_id
_entity_poly.type
_entity_poly.pdbx_seq_one_letter_code
_entity_poly.pdbx_strand_id
1 'polypeptide(L)'
;MNNTLKKKIEAAEMWFIRRILKVSWKDKKTNDEVLDMANTGRSLHITIRRRQMKFTGHIYKARGIEHLTMTGKINGKKSRLTPKNNLCRQSKHLGKPGAAYKKPVHEVLL
;
A
#
# COMPACT_ATOMS: atom_id res chain seq x y z
N MET A 1 -6.24 -2.75 -3.82
CA MET A 1 -6.32 -4.07 -4.50
C MET A 1 -7.78 -4.43 -4.61
N ASN A 2 -8.26 -4.76 -5.81
CA ASN A 2 -9.65 -5.11 -6.07
C ASN A 2 -10.05 -6.33 -5.23
N ASN A 3 -11.30 -6.36 -4.75
CA ASN A 3 -11.78 -7.43 -3.86
C ASN A 3 -11.74 -8.80 -4.56
N THR A 4 -11.93 -8.83 -5.89
CA THR A 4 -11.82 -10.03 -6.72
C THR A 4 -10.40 -10.62 -6.73
N LEU A 5 -9.38 -9.77 -6.86
CA LEU A 5 -7.97 -10.20 -6.81
C LEU A 5 -7.57 -10.68 -5.41
N LYS A 6 -8.14 -10.08 -4.35
CA LYS A 6 -7.91 -10.53 -2.97
C LYS A 6 -8.35 -11.98 -2.78
N LYS A 7 -9.58 -12.30 -3.20
CA LYS A 7 -10.10 -13.68 -3.14
C LYS A 7 -9.23 -14.67 -3.92
N LYS A 8 -8.73 -14.28 -5.11
CA LYS A 8 -7.83 -15.13 -5.90
C LYS A 8 -6.50 -15.40 -5.20
N ILE A 9 -5.90 -14.38 -4.57
CA ILE A 9 -4.65 -14.54 -3.81
C ILE A 9 -4.87 -15.40 -2.57
N GLU A 10 -5.97 -15.23 -1.86
CA GLU A 10 -6.33 -16.07 -0.70
C GLU A 10 -6.56 -17.52 -1.10
N ALA A 11 -7.20 -17.77 -2.24
CA ALA A 11 -7.36 -19.13 -2.78
C ALA A 11 -6.02 -19.75 -3.19
N ALA A 12 -5.13 -18.98 -3.82
CA ALA A 12 -3.78 -19.43 -4.16
C ALA A 12 -2.95 -19.75 -2.90
N GLU A 13 -3.02 -18.89 -1.87
CA GLU A 13 -2.39 -19.11 -0.56
C GLU A 13 -2.86 -20.43 0.07
N MET A 14 -4.17 -20.69 0.08
CA MET A 14 -4.73 -21.96 0.55
C MET A 14 -4.23 -23.16 -0.26
N TRP A 15 -4.11 -23.03 -1.58
CA TRP A 15 -3.59 -24.10 -2.44
C TRP A 15 -2.13 -24.43 -2.10
N PHE A 16 -1.27 -23.42 -1.93
CA PHE A 16 0.12 -23.62 -1.53
C PHE A 16 0.22 -24.32 -0.17
N ILE A 17 -0.57 -23.90 0.83
CA ILE A 17 -0.57 -24.51 2.16
C ILE A 17 -0.98 -25.99 2.08
N ARG A 18 -2.06 -26.32 1.36
CA ARG A 18 -2.49 -27.72 1.18
C ARG A 18 -1.42 -28.57 0.51
N ARG A 19 -0.68 -28.01 -0.44
CA ARG A 19 0.42 -28.69 -1.13
C ARG A 19 1.63 -28.92 -0.22
N ILE A 20 2.01 -27.93 0.58
CA ILE A 20 3.13 -28.02 1.54
C ILE A 20 2.83 -29.06 2.62
N LEU A 21 1.62 -29.02 3.19
CA LEU A 21 1.15 -29.96 4.22
C LEU A 21 0.76 -31.35 3.66
N LYS A 22 0.81 -31.53 2.34
CA LYS A 22 0.41 -32.77 1.65
C LYS A 22 -0.99 -33.29 2.03
N VAL A 23 -1.94 -32.37 2.25
CA VAL A 23 -3.32 -32.74 2.61
C VAL A 23 -4.01 -33.39 1.42
N SER A 24 -4.52 -34.61 1.60
CA SER A 24 -5.26 -35.31 0.55
C SER A 24 -6.65 -34.69 0.40
N TRP A 25 -7.17 -34.68 -0.83
CA TRP A 25 -8.57 -34.29 -1.06
C TRP A 25 -9.55 -35.27 -0.41
N LYS A 26 -9.12 -36.52 -0.17
CA LYS A 26 -9.90 -37.57 0.51
C LYS A 26 -10.16 -37.24 1.98
N ASP A 27 -9.26 -36.50 2.60
CA ASP A 27 -9.37 -36.13 4.01
C ASP A 27 -10.50 -35.13 4.26
N LYS A 28 -11.04 -34.51 3.20
CA LYS A 28 -12.16 -33.55 3.22
C LYS A 28 -12.01 -32.42 4.26
N LYS A 29 -10.78 -32.09 4.65
CA LYS A 29 -10.49 -31.04 5.64
C LYS A 29 -10.95 -29.68 5.18
N THR A 30 -11.57 -28.95 6.10
CA THR A 30 -12.02 -27.57 5.90
C THR A 30 -10.83 -26.63 5.77
N ASN A 31 -11.07 -25.42 5.25
CA ASN A 31 -9.98 -24.46 5.09
C ASN A 31 -9.42 -23.95 6.42
N ASP A 32 -10.24 -23.94 7.48
CA ASP A 32 -9.84 -23.43 8.79
C ASP A 32 -8.98 -24.47 9.51
N GLU A 33 -9.34 -25.75 9.47
CA GLU A 33 -8.48 -26.85 9.97
C GLU A 33 -7.11 -26.88 9.29
N VAL A 34 -7.05 -26.58 7.98
CA VAL A 34 -5.78 -26.52 7.25
C VAL A 34 -4.91 -25.36 7.71
N LEU A 35 -5.50 -24.23 8.08
CA LEU A 35 -4.77 -23.08 8.63
C LEU A 35 -4.30 -23.34 10.06
N ASP A 36 -5.12 -24.00 10.88
CA ASP A 36 -4.76 -24.39 12.24
C ASP A 36 -3.59 -25.38 12.24
N MET A 37 -3.60 -26.37 11.33
CA MET A 37 -2.46 -27.27 11.12
C MET A 37 -1.18 -26.53 10.70
N ALA A 38 -1.31 -25.49 9.89
CA ALA A 38 -0.18 -24.65 9.49
C ALA A 38 0.26 -23.68 10.60
N ASN A 39 -0.52 -23.54 11.69
CA ASN A 39 -0.39 -22.51 12.73
C ASN A 39 -0.17 -21.11 12.14
N THR A 40 -0.80 -20.82 10.99
CA THR A 40 -0.55 -19.60 10.22
C THR A 40 -1.84 -19.05 9.66
N GLY A 41 -2.07 -17.74 9.80
CA GLY A 41 -3.20 -17.04 9.19
C GLY A 41 -2.92 -16.57 7.75
N ARG A 42 -3.99 -16.26 6.99
CA ARG A 42 -3.89 -15.70 5.62
C ARG A 42 -3.26 -14.32 5.64
N SER A 43 -1.98 -14.22 5.28
CA SER A 43 -1.17 -13.00 5.41
C SER A 43 -0.49 -12.56 4.11
N LEU A 44 -0.54 -13.39 3.07
CA LEU A 44 0.16 -13.14 1.80
C LEU A 44 -0.31 -11.83 1.14
N HIS A 45 -1.62 -11.61 1.08
CA HIS A 45 -2.17 -10.39 0.47
C HIS A 45 -1.72 -9.11 1.20
N ILE A 46 -1.59 -9.16 2.53
CA ILE A 46 -1.11 -8.05 3.36
C ILE A 46 0.38 -7.80 3.07
N THR A 47 1.17 -8.87 3.00
CA THR A 47 2.60 -8.81 2.71
C THR A 47 2.87 -8.22 1.33
N ILE A 48 2.14 -8.68 0.29
CA ILE A 48 2.24 -8.13 -1.06
C ILE A 48 1.93 -6.64 -1.07
N ARG A 49 0.82 -6.23 -0.44
CA ARG A 49 0.44 -4.82 -0.37
C ARG A 49 1.50 -3.99 0.37
N ARG A 50 2.03 -4.49 1.48
CA ARG A 50 3.10 -3.83 2.24
C ARG A 50 4.35 -3.64 1.40
N ARG A 51 4.75 -4.62 0.60
CA ARG A 51 5.90 -4.52 -0.32
C ARG A 51 5.64 -3.53 -1.45
N GLN A 52 4.45 -3.55 -2.05
CA GLN A 52 4.05 -2.57 -3.06
C GLN A 52 4.13 -1.13 -2.51
N MET A 53 3.60 -0.90 -1.30
CA MET A 53 3.65 0.42 -0.65
C MET A 53 5.09 0.88 -0.37
N LYS A 54 5.94 -0.02 0.13
CA LYS A 54 7.37 0.29 0.34
C LYS A 54 8.05 0.68 -0.97
N PHE A 55 7.84 -0.10 -2.01
CA PHE A 55 8.39 0.18 -3.35
C PHE A 55 7.93 1.54 -3.88
N THR A 56 6.63 1.84 -3.81
CA THR A 56 6.12 3.16 -4.21
C THR A 56 6.70 4.29 -3.36
N GLY A 57 6.94 4.06 -2.06
CA GLY A 57 7.59 5.02 -1.19
C GLY A 57 9.06 5.27 -1.56
N HIS A 58 9.78 4.24 -2.00
CA HIS A 58 11.15 4.38 -2.51
C HIS A 58 11.17 5.19 -3.81
N ILE A 59 10.28 4.87 -4.76
CA ILE A 59 10.09 5.65 -5.99
C ILE A 59 9.84 7.13 -5.67
N TYR A 60 8.95 7.40 -4.71
CA TYR A 60 8.61 8.76 -4.34
C TYR A 60 9.80 9.55 -3.78
N LYS A 61 10.68 8.89 -3.01
CA LYS A 61 11.89 9.50 -2.43
C LYS A 61 13.00 9.72 -3.44
N ALA A 62 13.14 8.83 -4.43
CA ALA A 62 14.20 8.90 -5.44
C ALA A 62 14.06 10.13 -6.37
N ARG A 63 12.85 10.73 -6.48
CA ARG A 63 12.55 11.91 -7.31
C ARG A 63 12.94 11.76 -8.80
N GLY A 64 12.97 10.53 -9.32
CA GLY A 64 13.22 10.24 -10.73
C GLY A 64 12.02 10.54 -11.64
N ILE A 65 12.12 10.10 -12.90
CA ILE A 65 11.10 10.31 -13.93
C ILE A 65 9.78 9.63 -13.52
N GLU A 66 9.87 8.44 -12.95
CA GLU A 66 8.75 7.68 -12.40
C GLU A 66 7.96 8.47 -11.34
N HIS A 67 8.63 9.27 -10.50
CA HIS A 67 7.96 10.14 -9.53
C HIS A 67 7.19 11.27 -10.24
N LEU A 68 7.73 11.86 -11.31
CA LEU A 68 7.04 12.87 -12.11
C LEU A 68 5.80 12.29 -12.79
N THR A 69 5.92 11.09 -13.37
CA THR A 69 4.81 10.35 -13.98
C THR A 69 3.71 10.04 -12.95
N MET A 70 4.08 9.56 -11.77
CA MET A 70 3.13 9.27 -10.68
C MET A 70 2.45 10.53 -10.13
N THR A 71 3.18 11.65 -10.05
CA THR A 71 2.66 12.90 -9.47
C THR A 71 1.87 13.73 -10.50
N GLY A 72 2.08 13.48 -11.80
CA GLY A 72 1.47 14.24 -12.90
C GLY A 72 1.90 15.71 -12.93
N LYS A 73 3.01 16.05 -12.26
CA LYS A 73 3.56 17.41 -12.21
C LYS A 73 4.72 17.50 -13.19
N ILE A 74 4.39 17.84 -14.43
CA ILE A 74 5.37 18.34 -15.39
C ILE A 74 5.60 19.81 -15.02
N ASN A 75 6.85 20.21 -14.76
CA ASN A 75 7.20 21.61 -14.55
C ASN A 75 7.01 22.38 -15.86
N GLY A 76 5.79 22.86 -16.10
CA GLY A 76 5.44 23.79 -17.16
C GLY A 76 4.64 24.95 -16.58
N LYS A 77 4.69 26.13 -17.22
CA LYS A 77 3.84 27.27 -16.85
C LYS A 77 2.38 26.81 -16.86
N LYS A 78 1.75 26.69 -15.68
CA LYS A 78 0.32 26.40 -15.55
C LYS A 78 -0.45 27.51 -16.27
N SER A 79 -1.15 27.18 -17.36
CA SER A 79 -2.21 28.07 -17.84
C SER A 79 -3.31 28.11 -16.78
N ARG A 80 -3.84 29.31 -16.53
CA ARG A 80 -4.81 29.57 -15.46
C ARG A 80 -6.19 29.09 -15.88
N LEU A 81 -6.41 27.78 -15.97
CA LEU A 81 -7.75 27.21 -16.21
C LEU A 81 -8.04 26.00 -15.33
N THR A 82 -9.27 26.05 -14.79
CA THR A 82 -10.11 25.13 -14.02
C THR A 82 -9.42 24.08 -13.13
N PRO A 83 -9.69 24.07 -11.81
CA PRO A 83 -9.13 23.08 -10.91
C PRO A 83 -9.64 21.68 -11.27
N LYS A 84 -8.77 20.83 -11.81
CA LYS A 84 -9.04 19.38 -11.91
C LYS A 84 -9.18 18.84 -10.50
N ASN A 85 -10.30 18.15 -10.23
CA ASN A 85 -10.54 17.45 -8.97
C ASN A 85 -9.47 16.37 -8.77
N ASN A 86 -8.43 16.73 -8.05
CA ASN A 86 -7.33 15.87 -7.65
C ASN A 86 -7.73 15.10 -6.39
N LEU A 87 -7.43 13.80 -6.38
CA LEU A 87 -7.75 12.82 -5.34
C LEU A 87 -7.38 13.31 -3.92
N CYS A 88 -6.34 14.15 -3.80
CA CYS A 88 -5.89 14.76 -2.54
C CYS A 88 -6.91 15.70 -1.88
N ARG A 89 -7.93 16.19 -2.60
CA ARG A 89 -9.02 16.98 -1.97
C ARG A 89 -9.97 16.10 -1.14
N GLN A 90 -10.06 14.80 -1.43
CA GLN A 90 -10.88 13.84 -0.67
C GLN A 90 -10.20 13.38 0.64
N SER A 91 -9.21 14.09 1.17
CA SER A 91 -8.60 13.75 2.47
C SER A 91 -8.69 14.89 3.49
N LYS A 92 -9.44 15.97 3.18
CA LYS A 92 -9.62 17.14 4.07
C LYS A 92 -10.32 16.83 5.40
N HIS A 93 -10.97 15.68 5.51
CA HIS A 93 -11.63 15.20 6.73
C HIS A 93 -10.72 14.36 7.64
N LEU A 94 -9.48 14.06 7.23
CA LEU A 94 -8.49 13.47 8.12
C LEU A 94 -7.66 14.63 8.70
N GLY A 95 -7.96 15.00 9.95
CA GLY A 95 -7.23 16.04 10.69
C GLY A 95 -5.72 15.85 10.57
N LYS A 96 -4.99 16.94 10.28
CA LYS A 96 -3.54 16.90 10.11
C LYS A 96 -2.89 16.53 11.46
N PRO A 97 -2.04 15.50 11.55
CA PRO A 97 -1.19 15.34 12.72
C PRO A 97 -0.19 16.51 12.75
N GLY A 98 -0.21 17.27 13.86
CA GLY A 98 0.66 18.42 14.07
C GLY A 98 2.13 18.03 13.99
N ALA A 99 2.86 18.66 13.08
CA ALA A 99 4.30 18.58 12.99
C ALA A 99 4.87 19.98 13.20
N ALA A 100 5.36 20.22 14.42
CA ALA A 100 6.16 21.36 14.80
C ALA A 100 7.40 21.47 13.88
N TYR A 101 7.54 22.58 13.17
CA TYR A 101 8.77 22.93 12.46
C TYR A 101 9.52 23.99 13.26
N LYS A 102 10.79 23.67 13.52
CA LYS A 102 11.78 24.40 14.33
C LYS A 102 12.01 25.82 13.80
N LYS A 103 12.04 26.82 14.69
CA LYS A 103 12.43 28.20 14.38
C LYS A 103 13.93 28.24 13.99
N PRO A 104 14.34 28.98 12.95
CA PRO A 104 15.75 29.17 12.63
C PRO A 104 16.44 30.04 13.68
N VAL A 105 17.65 29.64 14.09
CA VAL A 105 18.48 30.22 15.16
C VAL A 105 19.18 31.53 14.78
N HIS A 106 18.56 32.40 13.98
CA HIS A 106 19.20 33.64 13.52
C HIS A 106 18.42 34.92 13.81
N GLU A 107 17.64 34.92 14.89
CA GLU A 107 16.98 36.10 15.42
C GLU A 107 17.25 36.18 16.94
N VAL A 108 18.54 36.36 17.26
CA VAL A 108 19.00 36.85 18.56
C VAL A 108 20.04 37.92 18.24
N LEU A 109 19.58 39.15 17.95
CA LEU A 109 20.36 40.37 18.12
C LEU A 109 19.44 41.59 18.06
N LEU A 110 19.46 42.34 19.17
CA LEU A 110 18.72 43.56 19.54
C LEU A 110 17.29 43.35 20.04
#